data_AF-A0A4Q9KEE8-F1
#
_entry.id   AF-A0A4Q9KEE8-F1
#
_cell.length_a   1.000
_cell.length_b   1.000
_cell.length_c   1.000
_cell.angle_alpha   90.00
_cell.angle_beta   90.00
_cell.angle_gamma   90.00
#
_symmetry.space_group_name_H-M   'P 1'
#
loop_
_entity.id
_entity.type
_entity.pdbx_description
1 polymer ?
#
loop_
_entity_poly.entity_id
_entity_poly.type
_entity_poly.pdbx_seq_one_letter_code
_entity_poly.pdbx_strand_id
1 'polypeptide(L)'
;MARSSAFDGEVVIDADGATPLPPGHWGRYVATAWHRLRANFGELPAAELTFSSDLPLAAGMSSSSALVVASALALADLAGLRETELWASELGDDRLRWATYLAATENGVTFAGLPGSAGVGTRGGSEDHTGMLCSRPGQLGQFGFDPVARHRHVALPSGMVFVVGLSGVIAEKTGAAQAQYNRASDAGAFASDWLARHRAAFPHRVQADTLVTDAAAAAQRVQRPYLRG
;
A
#
# COMPACT_ATOMS: atom_id res chain seq x y z
N MET A 1 -1.97 18.05 -14.49
CA MET A 1 -2.20 18.89 -13.29
C MET A 1 -3.08 18.14 -12.30
N ALA A 2 -2.86 18.29 -11.00
CA ALA A 2 -3.66 17.66 -9.95
C ALA A 2 -3.99 18.65 -8.82
N ARG A 3 -5.20 18.52 -8.25
CA ARG A 3 -5.70 19.31 -7.11
C ARG A 3 -6.33 18.41 -6.05
N SER A 4 -6.30 18.82 -4.79
CA SER A 4 -6.96 18.12 -3.69
C SER A 4 -7.88 19.06 -2.92
N SER A 5 -9.03 18.58 -2.44
CA SER A 5 -9.87 19.33 -1.50
C SER A 5 -9.32 19.35 -0.07
N ALA A 6 -8.36 18.47 0.24
CA ALA A 6 -7.79 18.34 1.58
C ALA A 6 -6.48 19.13 1.79
N PHE A 7 -5.84 19.56 0.71
CA PHE A 7 -4.57 20.29 0.74
C PHE A 7 -4.63 21.45 -0.26
N ASP A 8 -4.18 22.63 0.17
CA ASP A 8 -4.09 23.79 -0.71
C ASP A 8 -3.01 23.60 -1.79
N GLY A 9 -3.22 24.23 -2.94
CA GLY A 9 -2.27 24.28 -4.05
C GLY A 9 -2.49 23.25 -5.14
N GLU A 10 -1.81 23.47 -6.26
CA GLU A 10 -1.88 22.62 -7.45
C GLU A 10 -0.55 21.94 -7.67
N VAL A 11 -0.59 20.70 -8.16
CA VAL A 11 0.60 19.95 -8.53
C VAL A 11 0.62 19.80 -10.05
N VAL A 12 1.66 20.36 -10.66
CA VAL A 12 1.94 20.16 -12.09
C VAL A 12 3.02 19.10 -12.22
N ILE A 13 2.72 18.06 -13.02
CA ILE A 13 3.59 16.93 -13.30
C ILE A 13 3.84 16.99 -14.80
N ASP A 14 5.06 17.37 -15.18
CA ASP A 14 5.46 17.52 -16.58
C ASP A 14 6.32 16.35 -17.03
N ALA A 15 6.24 16.06 -18.33
CA ALA A 15 7.00 14.98 -18.97
C ALA A 15 8.52 15.22 -19.00
N ASP A 16 8.93 16.50 -18.98
CA ASP A 16 10.31 16.96 -19.12
C ASP A 16 11.06 17.08 -17.79
N GLY A 17 10.38 16.80 -16.67
CA GLY A 17 10.97 16.80 -15.33
C GLY A 17 9.94 17.20 -14.28
N ALA A 18 9.79 16.37 -13.25
CA ALA A 18 8.92 16.68 -12.12
C ALA A 18 9.44 17.93 -11.39
N THR A 19 8.55 18.88 -11.08
CA THR A 19 8.82 19.85 -10.01
C THR A 19 9.21 19.06 -8.75
N PRO A 20 10.39 19.30 -8.14
CA PRO A 20 10.84 18.50 -7.00
C PRO A 20 9.85 18.62 -5.84
N LEU A 21 9.04 17.57 -5.64
CA LEU A 21 8.09 17.53 -4.52
C LEU A 21 8.79 17.03 -3.25
N PRO A 22 8.63 17.72 -2.10
CA PRO A 22 9.21 17.32 -0.84
C PRO A 22 8.85 15.88 -0.46
N PRO A 23 9.72 15.13 0.24
CA PRO A 23 9.36 13.83 0.81
C PRO A 23 8.06 13.93 1.62
N GLY A 24 7.14 12.99 1.41
CA GLY A 24 5.83 12.98 2.06
C GLY A 24 4.73 13.81 1.39
N HIS A 25 5.07 14.64 0.40
CA HIS A 25 4.07 15.42 -0.33
C HIS A 25 3.09 14.53 -1.12
N TRP A 26 1.78 14.78 -1.01
CA TRP A 26 0.72 13.97 -1.63
C TRP A 26 0.87 13.82 -3.14
N GLY A 27 1.33 14.88 -3.82
CA GLY A 27 1.59 14.86 -5.27
C GLY A 27 2.61 13.80 -5.71
N ARG A 28 3.46 13.29 -4.80
CA ARG A 28 4.40 12.20 -5.11
C ARG A 28 3.68 10.90 -5.45
N TYR A 29 2.55 10.60 -4.81
CA TYR A 29 1.75 9.40 -5.11
C TYR A 29 1.14 9.49 -6.52
N VAL A 30 0.60 10.66 -6.87
CA VAL A 30 0.05 10.93 -8.21
C VAL A 30 1.14 10.88 -9.27
N ALA A 31 2.28 11.53 -9.03
CA ALA A 31 3.43 11.51 -9.94
C ALA A 31 3.96 10.08 -10.13
N THR A 32 4.04 9.28 -9.06
CA THR A 32 4.49 7.89 -9.14
C THR A 32 3.56 7.06 -10.02
N ALA A 33 2.24 7.17 -9.84
CA ALA A 33 1.26 6.49 -10.70
C ALA A 33 1.39 6.91 -12.17
N TRP A 34 1.51 8.22 -12.43
CA TRP A 34 1.65 8.76 -13.78
C TRP A 34 2.95 8.29 -14.45
N HIS A 35 4.10 8.42 -13.78
CA HIS A 35 5.40 7.99 -14.29
C HIS A 35 5.43 6.48 -14.54
N ARG A 36 4.83 5.69 -13.66
CA ARG A 36 4.77 4.23 -13.80
C ARG A 36 3.98 3.83 -15.04
N LEU A 37 2.77 4.38 -15.19
CA LEU A 37 1.94 4.10 -16.36
C LEU A 37 2.62 4.56 -17.65
N ARG A 38 3.22 5.76 -17.66
CA ARG A 38 3.95 6.26 -18.83
C ARG A 38 5.11 5.34 -19.21
N ALA A 39 5.88 4.89 -18.23
CA ALA A 39 7.02 4.00 -18.46
C ALA A 39 6.61 2.60 -18.93
N ASN A 40 5.44 2.10 -18.53
CA ASN A 40 4.99 0.75 -18.87
C ASN A 40 4.11 0.70 -20.14
N PHE A 41 3.35 1.74 -20.44
CA PHE A 41 2.35 1.76 -21.51
C PHE A 41 2.56 2.85 -22.57
N GLY A 42 3.56 3.73 -22.40
CA GLY A 42 3.87 4.80 -23.35
C GLY A 42 3.23 6.14 -22.96
N GLU A 43 3.23 7.11 -23.88
CA GLU A 43 2.75 8.46 -23.60
C GLU A 43 1.29 8.49 -23.13
N LEU A 44 1.02 9.34 -22.15
CA LEU A 44 -0.32 9.55 -21.59
C LEU A 44 -0.87 10.90 -22.05
N PRO A 45 -2.20 11.03 -22.29
CA PRO A 45 -2.81 12.31 -22.57
C PRO A 45 -2.64 13.27 -21.39
N ALA A 46 -2.63 14.56 -21.68
CA ALA A 46 -2.71 15.59 -20.65
C ALA A 46 -4.01 15.43 -19.85
N ALA A 47 -3.91 15.54 -18.53
CA ALA A 47 -5.03 15.33 -17.63
C ALA A 47 -5.06 16.38 -16.51
N GLU A 48 -6.28 16.74 -16.11
CA GLU A 48 -6.56 17.41 -14.86
C GLU A 48 -7.23 16.41 -13.90
N LEU A 49 -6.63 16.20 -12.73
CA LEU A 49 -7.16 15.31 -11.70
C LEU A 49 -7.58 16.13 -10.48
N THR A 50 -8.81 15.94 -10.02
CA THR A 50 -9.31 16.55 -8.77
C THR A 50 -9.64 15.44 -7.76
N PHE A 51 -9.00 15.50 -6.60
CA PHE A 51 -9.17 14.51 -5.54
C PHE A 51 -10.00 15.08 -4.40
N SER A 52 -11.01 14.32 -3.98
CA SER A 52 -11.74 14.52 -2.73
C SER A 52 -11.85 13.19 -2.01
N SER A 53 -11.70 13.20 -0.68
CA SER A 53 -11.76 11.99 0.13
C SER A 53 -12.37 12.29 1.49
N ASP A 54 -13.21 11.37 1.94
CA ASP A 54 -13.71 11.28 3.31
C ASP A 54 -12.89 10.30 4.17
N LEU A 55 -11.84 9.69 3.60
CA LEU A 55 -10.92 8.86 4.35
C LEU A 55 -10.12 9.73 5.33
N PRO A 56 -10.04 9.35 6.61
CA PRO A 56 -9.22 10.08 7.56
C PRO A 56 -7.74 10.04 7.18
N LEU A 57 -7.13 11.22 7.05
CA LEU A 57 -5.73 11.37 6.67
C LEU A 57 -4.80 10.75 7.70
N ALA A 58 -3.78 10.03 7.22
CA ALA A 58 -2.68 9.49 8.02
C ALA A 58 -3.11 8.64 9.25
N ALA A 59 -4.31 8.05 9.19
CA ALA A 59 -4.89 7.25 10.27
C ALA A 59 -4.71 5.73 10.10
N GLY A 60 -3.81 5.29 9.22
CA GLY A 60 -3.67 3.89 8.87
C GLY A 60 -4.77 3.34 7.95
N MET A 61 -5.66 4.20 7.44
CA MET A 61 -6.76 3.85 6.52
C MET A 61 -6.35 3.90 5.03
N SER A 62 -5.05 3.77 4.76
CA SER A 62 -4.54 3.56 3.39
C SER A 62 -4.87 4.67 2.38
N SER A 63 -5.00 5.92 2.85
CA SER A 63 -5.28 7.08 2.00
C SER A 63 -4.21 7.33 0.93
N SER A 64 -2.96 6.95 1.20
CA SER A 64 -1.85 7.00 0.23
C SER A 64 -2.07 6.03 -0.94
N SER A 65 -2.35 4.77 -0.62
CA SER A 65 -2.59 3.71 -1.59
C SER A 65 -3.85 4.00 -2.39
N ALA A 66 -4.88 4.57 -1.76
CA ALA A 66 -6.10 5.03 -2.43
C ALA A 66 -5.80 6.10 -3.49
N LEU A 67 -4.88 7.03 -3.18
CA LEU A 67 -4.47 8.06 -4.13
C LEU A 67 -3.70 7.47 -5.32
N VAL A 68 -2.81 6.49 -5.09
CA VAL A 68 -2.12 5.76 -6.19
C VAL A 68 -3.13 5.01 -7.05
N VAL A 69 -4.01 4.23 -6.44
CA VAL A 69 -5.04 3.43 -7.14
C VAL A 69 -5.96 4.33 -7.96
N ALA A 70 -6.52 5.38 -7.35
CA ALA A 70 -7.43 6.30 -8.04
C ALA A 70 -6.74 7.02 -9.21
N SER A 71 -5.52 7.52 -9.00
CA SER A 71 -4.75 8.20 -10.05
C SER A 71 -4.47 7.25 -11.21
N ALA A 72 -3.94 6.06 -10.94
CA ALA A 72 -3.56 5.11 -11.97
C ALA A 72 -4.77 4.61 -12.76
N LEU A 73 -5.86 4.24 -12.08
CA LEU A 73 -7.05 3.73 -12.77
C LEU A 73 -7.73 4.81 -13.61
N ALA A 74 -7.83 6.06 -13.12
CA ALA A 74 -8.39 7.17 -13.88
C ALA A 74 -7.54 7.52 -15.11
N LEU A 75 -6.21 7.55 -14.96
CA LEU A 75 -5.30 7.79 -16.08
C LEU A 75 -5.32 6.64 -17.10
N ALA A 76 -5.40 5.39 -16.63
CA ALA A 76 -5.50 4.23 -17.50
C ALA A 76 -6.81 4.24 -18.30
N ASP A 77 -7.93 4.62 -17.67
CA ASP A 77 -9.22 4.78 -18.36
C ASP A 77 -9.17 5.93 -19.37
N LEU A 78 -8.64 7.09 -18.97
CA LEU A 78 -8.52 8.25 -19.85
C LEU A 78 -7.67 7.97 -21.09
N ALA A 79 -6.59 7.20 -20.93
CA ALA A 79 -5.66 6.85 -22.00
C ALA A 79 -6.08 5.60 -22.80
N GLY A 80 -7.20 4.95 -22.45
CA GLY A 80 -7.64 3.71 -23.12
C GLY A 80 -6.64 2.57 -22.98
N LEU A 81 -5.93 2.49 -21.85
CA LEU A 81 -4.89 1.47 -21.66
C LEU A 81 -5.49 0.08 -21.46
N ARG A 82 -6.71 -0.04 -20.93
CA ARG A 82 -7.34 -1.33 -20.61
C ARG A 82 -7.70 -2.13 -21.85
N GLU A 83 -7.79 -1.45 -22.98
CA GLU A 83 -8.13 -1.94 -24.30
C GLU A 83 -6.89 -2.37 -25.09
N THR A 84 -5.69 -2.12 -24.55
CA THR A 84 -4.42 -2.49 -25.19
C THR A 84 -4.09 -3.97 -25.00
N GLU A 85 -3.37 -4.55 -25.96
CA GLU A 85 -2.88 -5.94 -25.86
C GLU A 85 -1.93 -6.15 -24.68
N LEU A 86 -1.12 -5.14 -24.34
CA LEU A 86 -0.21 -5.21 -23.20
C LEU A 86 -0.99 -5.29 -21.87
N TRP A 87 -2.03 -4.48 -21.69
CA TRP A 87 -2.87 -4.58 -20.50
C TRP A 87 -3.59 -5.92 -20.44
N ALA A 88 -4.17 -6.37 -21.55
CA ALA A 88 -4.88 -7.64 -21.61
C ALA A 88 -3.98 -8.84 -21.25
N SER A 89 -2.73 -8.84 -21.73
CA SER A 89 -1.76 -9.92 -21.47
C SER A 89 -1.14 -9.87 -20.06
N GLU A 90 -0.79 -8.68 -19.56
CA GLU A 90 -0.10 -8.54 -18.28
C GLU A 90 -1.07 -8.42 -17.09
N LEU A 91 -2.25 -7.81 -17.26
CA LEU A 91 -3.21 -7.57 -16.17
C LEU A 91 -4.55 -8.27 -16.41
N GLY A 92 -5.06 -8.26 -17.64
CA GLY A 92 -6.39 -8.76 -18.00
C GLY A 92 -7.51 -8.05 -17.23
N ASP A 93 -8.65 -8.73 -17.07
CA ASP A 93 -9.79 -8.28 -16.23
C ASP A 93 -9.72 -8.82 -14.79
N ASP A 94 -8.52 -9.15 -14.31
CA ASP A 94 -8.32 -9.68 -12.96
C ASP A 94 -7.96 -8.58 -11.96
N ARG A 95 -8.92 -8.25 -11.09
CA ARG A 95 -8.74 -7.25 -10.03
C ARG A 95 -7.60 -7.59 -9.05
N LEU A 96 -7.25 -8.87 -8.86
CA LEU A 96 -6.09 -9.25 -8.02
C LEU A 96 -4.78 -8.87 -8.72
N ARG A 97 -4.70 -9.04 -10.04
CA ARG A 97 -3.56 -8.58 -10.84
C ARG A 97 -3.46 -7.07 -10.82
N TRP A 98 -4.59 -6.37 -10.93
CA TRP A 98 -4.62 -4.90 -10.82
C TRP A 98 -4.12 -4.45 -9.45
N ALA A 99 -4.62 -5.05 -8.37
CA ALA A 99 -4.15 -4.75 -7.01
C ALA A 99 -2.64 -4.97 -6.84
N THR A 100 -2.13 -6.06 -7.40
CA THR A 100 -0.70 -6.40 -7.33
C THR A 100 0.15 -5.41 -8.15
N TYR A 101 -0.29 -5.06 -9.36
CA TYR A 101 0.38 -4.06 -10.20
C TYR A 101 0.40 -2.67 -9.56
N LEU A 102 -0.70 -2.25 -8.93
CA LEU A 102 -0.80 -0.96 -8.25
C LEU A 102 0.03 -0.93 -6.95
N ALA A 103 0.10 -2.04 -6.22
CA ALA A 103 1.04 -2.18 -5.11
C ALA A 103 2.49 -2.09 -5.57
N ALA A 104 2.82 -2.73 -6.70
CA ALA A 104 4.13 -2.65 -7.33
C ALA A 104 4.46 -1.24 -7.84
N THR A 105 3.44 -0.50 -8.28
CA THR A 105 3.54 0.92 -8.64
C THR A 105 3.94 1.76 -7.44
N GLU A 106 3.30 1.54 -6.28
CA GLU A 106 3.60 2.28 -5.06
C GLU A 106 4.98 1.92 -4.50
N ASN A 107 5.32 0.63 -4.38
CA ASN A 107 6.57 0.19 -3.75
C ASN A 107 7.78 0.13 -4.70
N GLY A 108 7.55 0.27 -6.01
CA GLY A 108 8.57 0.34 -7.05
C GLY A 108 9.01 -1.00 -7.65
N VAL A 109 8.53 -2.14 -7.17
CA VAL A 109 9.00 -3.45 -7.69
C VAL A 109 8.51 -3.72 -9.12
N THR A 110 9.19 -4.63 -9.81
CA THR A 110 8.73 -5.15 -11.11
C THR A 110 7.46 -5.97 -10.93
N PHE A 111 6.50 -5.82 -11.84
CA PHE A 111 5.30 -6.64 -11.90
C PHE A 111 5.27 -7.41 -13.22
N ALA A 112 5.37 -8.74 -13.17
CA ALA A 112 5.36 -9.59 -14.36
C ALA A 112 6.36 -9.06 -15.43
N GLY A 113 5.91 -8.81 -16.66
CA GLY A 113 6.76 -8.25 -17.72
C GLY A 113 7.01 -6.74 -17.62
N LEU A 114 6.36 -6.04 -16.68
CA LEU A 114 6.37 -4.57 -16.55
C LEU A 114 7.45 -4.10 -15.56
N PRO A 115 8.54 -3.45 -16.04
CA PRO A 115 9.70 -3.12 -15.21
C PRO A 115 9.41 -2.16 -14.06
N GLY A 116 10.09 -2.39 -12.94
CA GLY A 116 10.18 -1.58 -11.71
C GLY A 116 10.57 -0.10 -11.90
N SER A 117 10.34 0.73 -10.88
CA SER A 117 10.85 2.10 -10.78
C SER A 117 11.12 2.46 -9.31
N ALA A 118 11.36 3.73 -8.97
CA ALA A 118 11.65 4.11 -7.58
C ALA A 118 10.44 3.96 -6.62
N GLY A 119 9.22 3.88 -7.16
CA GLY A 119 7.99 3.96 -6.36
C GLY A 119 7.90 5.27 -5.56
N VAL A 120 7.10 5.26 -4.50
CA VAL A 120 6.96 6.39 -3.56
C VAL A 120 8.04 6.37 -2.47
N GLY A 121 8.82 5.30 -2.39
CA GLY A 121 9.91 5.08 -1.42
C GLY A 121 9.54 4.23 -0.21
N THR A 122 8.33 3.67 -0.13
CA THR A 122 7.90 2.72 0.90
C THR A 122 8.01 1.29 0.39
N ARG A 123 8.39 0.34 1.25
CA ARG A 123 8.41 -1.10 0.92
C ARG A 123 7.20 -1.80 1.53
N GLY A 124 6.00 -1.43 1.06
CA GLY A 124 4.74 -2.01 1.50
C GLY A 124 4.31 -3.25 0.71
N GLY A 125 3.46 -4.08 1.33
CA GLY A 125 2.74 -5.17 0.65
C GLY A 125 1.53 -4.68 -0.15
N SER A 126 0.69 -5.60 -0.62
CA SER A 126 -0.46 -5.30 -1.49
C SER A 126 -1.83 -5.36 -0.78
N GLU A 127 -1.85 -5.46 0.55
CA GLU A 127 -3.09 -5.62 1.34
C GLU A 127 -4.09 -4.49 1.07
N ASP A 128 -3.65 -3.24 1.19
CA ASP A 128 -4.47 -2.03 0.95
C ASP A 128 -5.14 -2.07 -0.43
N HIS A 129 -4.33 -2.32 -1.46
CA HIS A 129 -4.74 -2.38 -2.86
C HIS A 129 -5.73 -3.52 -3.10
N THR A 130 -5.49 -4.67 -2.49
CA THR A 130 -6.35 -5.86 -2.58
C THR A 130 -7.68 -5.60 -1.89
N GLY A 131 -7.66 -4.97 -0.71
CA GLY A 131 -8.86 -4.54 0.01
C GLY A 131 -9.71 -3.58 -0.83
N MET A 132 -9.09 -2.57 -1.45
CA MET A 132 -9.80 -1.59 -2.28
C MET A 132 -10.46 -2.22 -3.52
N LEU A 133 -9.76 -3.11 -4.22
CA LEU A 133 -10.24 -3.62 -5.51
C LEU A 133 -11.08 -4.89 -5.41
N CYS A 134 -10.85 -5.72 -4.39
CA CYS A 134 -11.43 -7.07 -4.29
C CYS A 134 -12.46 -7.25 -3.17
N SER A 135 -12.73 -6.20 -2.38
CA SER A 135 -13.82 -6.22 -1.39
C SER A 135 -15.19 -6.29 -2.04
N ARG A 136 -16.14 -6.89 -1.30
CA ARG A 136 -17.54 -7.03 -1.70
C ARG A 136 -18.46 -6.48 -0.61
N PRO A 137 -19.55 -5.79 -0.95
CA PRO A 137 -20.50 -5.29 0.05
C PRO A 137 -20.97 -6.40 0.99
N GLY A 138 -20.93 -6.14 2.30
CA GLY A 138 -21.41 -7.06 3.34
C GLY A 138 -20.54 -8.31 3.59
N GLN A 139 -19.34 -8.39 3.02
CA GLN A 139 -18.46 -9.55 3.13
C GLN A 139 -17.04 -9.19 3.59
N LEU A 140 -16.44 -10.09 4.36
CA LEU A 140 -15.03 -10.11 4.67
C LEU A 140 -14.30 -10.99 3.65
N GLY A 141 -13.20 -10.49 3.09
CA GLY A 141 -12.35 -11.26 2.20
C GLY A 141 -11.16 -11.85 2.94
N GLN A 142 -10.87 -13.13 2.69
CA GLN A 142 -9.63 -13.77 3.11
C GLN A 142 -8.72 -13.93 1.89
N PHE A 143 -7.54 -13.34 1.96
CA PHE A 143 -6.54 -13.34 0.89
C PHE A 143 -5.21 -13.88 1.42
N GLY A 144 -4.51 -14.61 0.57
CA GLY A 144 -3.09 -14.94 0.72
C GLY A 144 -2.26 -13.94 -0.06
N PHE A 145 -0.98 -13.80 0.32
CA PHE A 145 -0.02 -12.88 -0.29
C PHE A 145 1.24 -13.65 -0.66
N ASP A 146 1.91 -13.20 -1.72
CA ASP A 146 3.11 -13.81 -2.32
C ASP A 146 2.94 -15.30 -2.73
N PRO A 147 2.14 -15.60 -3.77
CA PRO A 147 1.39 -14.66 -4.62
C PRO A 147 0.04 -14.25 -4.02
N VAL A 148 -0.50 -13.12 -4.48
CA VAL A 148 -1.84 -12.66 -4.08
C VAL A 148 -2.89 -13.64 -4.58
N ALA A 149 -3.65 -14.24 -3.66
CA ALA A 149 -4.69 -15.21 -3.99
C ALA A 149 -5.92 -15.01 -3.10
N ARG A 150 -7.11 -15.01 -3.69
CA ARG A 150 -8.35 -15.02 -2.92
C ARG A 150 -8.64 -16.44 -2.43
N HIS A 151 -8.75 -16.63 -1.12
CA HIS A 151 -9.17 -17.89 -0.53
C HIS A 151 -10.70 -18.00 -0.43
N ARG A 152 -11.35 -17.00 0.17
CA ARG A 152 -12.82 -16.97 0.31
C ARG A 152 -13.34 -15.59 0.65
N HIS A 153 -14.64 -15.40 0.43
CA HIS A 153 -15.42 -14.33 1.04
C HIS A 153 -16.39 -14.94 2.05
N VAL A 154 -16.58 -14.27 3.19
CA VAL A 154 -17.47 -14.70 4.26
C VAL A 154 -18.41 -13.53 4.58
N ALA A 155 -19.70 -13.79 4.71
CA ALA A 155 -20.65 -12.76 5.14
C ALA A 155 -20.31 -12.29 6.56
N LEU A 156 -20.43 -10.98 6.82
CA LEU A 156 -20.39 -10.49 8.19
C LEU A 156 -21.61 -11.06 8.96
N PRO A 157 -21.43 -11.71 10.12
CA PRO A 157 -22.57 -12.19 10.90
C PRO A 157 -23.53 -11.05 11.24
N SER A 158 -24.84 -11.28 11.10
CA SER A 158 -25.88 -10.24 11.23
C SER A 158 -25.96 -9.57 12.62
N GLY A 159 -25.34 -10.15 13.64
CA GLY A 159 -25.21 -9.57 14.98
C GLY A 159 -23.90 -8.85 15.24
N MET A 160 -23.04 -8.66 14.23
CA MET A 160 -21.73 -8.04 14.37
C MET A 160 -21.61 -6.77 13.52
N VAL A 161 -20.89 -5.79 14.06
CA VAL A 161 -20.51 -4.56 13.37
C VAL A 161 -19.04 -4.28 13.64
N PHE A 162 -18.33 -3.76 12.65
CA PHE A 162 -17.01 -3.17 12.87
C PHE A 162 -17.18 -1.68 13.16
N VAL A 163 -16.56 -1.21 14.24
CA VAL A 163 -16.48 0.21 14.57
C VAL A 163 -15.03 0.65 14.38
N VAL A 164 -14.82 1.65 13.53
CA VAL A 164 -13.49 2.24 13.32
C VAL A 164 -13.36 3.44 14.25
N GLY A 165 -12.49 3.30 15.26
CA GLY A 165 -12.11 4.38 16.16
C GLY A 165 -10.76 4.98 15.76
N LEU A 166 -10.70 6.30 15.63
CA LEU A 166 -9.45 7.01 15.33
C LEU A 166 -8.76 7.46 16.61
N SER A 167 -7.45 7.22 16.70
CA SER A 167 -6.65 7.66 17.85
C SER A 167 -6.42 9.18 17.90
N GLY A 168 -6.64 9.88 16.78
CA GLY A 168 -6.28 11.30 16.62
C GLY A 168 -4.79 11.57 16.45
N VAL A 169 -3.94 10.54 16.44
CA VAL A 169 -2.49 10.67 16.25
C VAL A 169 -2.15 10.54 14.77
N ILE A 170 -1.56 11.59 14.20
CA ILE A 170 -1.09 11.60 12.80
C ILE A 170 0.20 10.77 12.70
N ALA A 171 0.18 9.73 11.87
CA ALA A 171 1.34 8.90 11.59
C ALA A 171 1.62 8.87 10.07
N GLU A 172 2.41 9.83 9.59
CA GLU A 172 2.82 9.86 8.19
C GLU A 172 3.80 8.72 7.88
N LYS A 173 3.40 7.78 7.02
CA LYS A 173 4.24 6.64 6.56
C LYS A 173 5.46 7.09 5.74
N THR A 174 5.48 8.34 5.31
CA THR A 174 6.49 8.98 4.46
C THR A 174 7.10 10.17 5.19
N GLY A 175 8.39 10.46 4.99
CA GLY A 175 9.10 11.47 5.79
C GLY A 175 9.75 10.86 7.04
N ALA A 176 9.57 11.47 8.22
CA ALA A 176 10.33 11.10 9.43
C ALA A 176 10.15 9.64 9.88
N ALA A 177 8.97 9.03 9.65
CA ALA A 177 8.69 7.64 10.01
C ALA A 177 8.96 6.63 8.87
N GLN A 178 9.35 7.09 7.67
CA GLN A 178 9.59 6.20 6.52
C GLN A 178 10.64 5.13 6.81
N ALA A 179 11.72 5.51 7.50
CA ALA A 179 12.75 4.55 7.90
C ALA A 179 12.22 3.53 8.92
N GLN A 180 11.32 3.93 9.83
CA GLN A 180 10.71 3.01 10.78
C GLN A 180 9.70 2.08 10.10
N TYR A 181 8.90 2.58 9.15
CA TYR A 181 7.99 1.77 8.35
C TYR A 181 8.74 0.75 7.50
N ASN A 182 9.78 1.19 6.79
CA ASN A 182 10.61 0.31 5.95
C ASN A 182 11.45 -0.68 6.78
N ARG A 183 11.80 -0.36 8.03
CA ARG A 183 12.35 -1.33 8.97
C ARG A 183 11.28 -2.29 9.49
N ALA A 184 10.03 -1.84 9.62
CA ALA A 184 8.94 -2.67 10.08
C ALA A 184 8.42 -3.65 9.01
N SER A 185 8.60 -3.32 7.73
CA SER A 185 8.35 -4.26 6.63
C SER A 185 9.38 -5.38 6.54
N ASP A 186 10.52 -5.24 7.21
CA ASP A 186 11.33 -6.38 7.65
C ASP A 186 10.70 -6.93 8.94
N ALA A 187 9.78 -7.89 8.78
CA ALA A 187 9.01 -8.45 9.88
C ALA A 187 9.90 -9.11 10.96
N GLY A 188 11.08 -9.61 10.58
CA GLY A 188 12.07 -10.17 11.51
C GLY A 188 12.77 -9.09 12.34
N ALA A 189 13.20 -8.01 11.69
CA ALA A 189 13.78 -6.85 12.37
C ALA A 189 12.75 -6.15 13.28
N PHE A 190 11.51 -6.00 12.82
CA PHE A 190 10.40 -5.48 13.61
C PHE A 190 10.17 -6.30 14.88
N ALA A 191 10.02 -7.62 14.74
CA ALA A 191 9.75 -8.50 15.87
C ALA A 191 10.86 -8.44 16.92
N SER A 192 12.12 -8.38 16.47
CA SER A 192 13.29 -8.28 17.34
C SER A 192 13.32 -6.95 18.11
N ASP A 193 13.11 -5.82 17.44
CA ASP A 193 13.11 -4.48 18.05
C ASP A 193 11.90 -4.29 18.99
N TRP A 194 10.71 -4.74 18.58
CA TRP A 194 9.52 -4.69 19.43
C TRP A 194 9.72 -5.50 20.72
N LEU A 195 10.24 -6.73 20.60
CA LEU A 195 10.48 -7.61 21.75
C LEU A 195 11.51 -7.00 22.71
N ALA A 196 12.57 -6.36 22.18
CA ALA A 196 13.56 -5.67 22.98
C ALA A 196 12.94 -4.49 23.76
N ARG A 197 12.13 -3.65 23.11
CA ARG A 197 11.44 -2.52 23.77
C ARG A 197 10.42 -2.98 24.80
N HIS A 198 9.65 -4.01 24.48
CA HIS A 198 8.70 -4.60 25.43
C HIS A 198 9.40 -5.13 26.68
N ARG A 199 10.53 -5.83 26.53
CA ARG A 199 11.32 -6.33 27.67
C ARG A 199 11.90 -5.21 28.52
N ALA A 200 12.36 -4.12 27.89
CA ALA A 200 12.85 -2.95 28.61
C ALA A 200 11.75 -2.23 29.40
N ALA A 201 10.56 -2.09 28.82
CA ALA A 201 9.42 -1.43 29.47
C ALA A 201 8.73 -2.31 30.54
N PHE A 202 8.79 -3.63 30.40
CA PHE A 202 8.10 -4.59 31.28
C PHE A 202 9.05 -5.71 31.77
N PRO A 203 10.10 -5.37 32.55
CA PRO A 203 11.16 -6.32 32.92
C PRO A 203 10.69 -7.52 33.74
N HIS A 204 9.54 -7.41 34.43
CA HIS A 204 8.97 -8.49 35.23
C HIS A 204 7.98 -9.38 34.47
N ARG A 205 7.69 -9.09 33.19
CA ARG A 205 6.81 -9.91 32.36
C ARG A 205 7.62 -10.89 31.51
N VAL A 206 7.62 -12.15 31.93
CA VAL A 206 8.40 -13.24 31.30
C VAL A 206 7.74 -13.81 30.04
N GLN A 207 6.52 -13.40 29.70
CA GLN A 207 5.79 -13.88 28.53
C GLN A 207 5.57 -12.75 27.54
N ALA A 208 6.44 -12.70 26.54
CA ALA A 208 6.22 -11.95 25.31
C ALA A 208 6.66 -12.86 24.17
N ASP A 209 5.71 -13.19 23.30
CA ASP A 209 5.96 -13.94 22.08
C ASP A 209 5.70 -13.01 20.91
N THR A 210 6.58 -13.04 19.91
CA THR A 210 6.34 -12.43 18.62
C THR A 210 6.35 -13.53 17.56
N LEU A 211 5.26 -13.61 16.82
CA LEU A 211 5.12 -14.51 15.68
C LEU A 211 5.40 -13.70 14.42
N VAL A 212 6.33 -14.18 13.59
CA VAL A 212 6.63 -13.58 12.30
C VAL A 212 6.18 -14.56 11.23
N THR A 213 5.33 -14.08 10.33
CA THR A 213 4.94 -14.80 9.11
C THR A 213 5.76 -14.24 7.96
N ASP A 214 6.62 -15.07 7.38
CA ASP A 214 7.32 -14.81 6.12
C ASP A 214 6.57 -15.55 5.01
N ALA A 215 6.45 -14.95 3.83
CA ALA A 215 5.86 -15.57 2.65
C ALA A 215 6.52 -16.90 2.27
N ALA A 216 7.81 -17.08 2.59
CA ALA A 216 8.56 -18.29 2.25
C ALA A 216 8.40 -19.46 3.24
N ALA A 217 7.75 -19.29 4.40
CA ALA A 217 7.65 -20.35 5.41
C ALA A 217 6.44 -20.22 6.35
N ALA A 218 5.93 -21.35 6.86
CA ALA A 218 4.97 -21.36 7.96
C ALA A 218 5.45 -20.50 9.14
N ALA A 219 4.53 -19.77 9.80
CA ALA A 219 4.80 -18.85 10.91
C ALA A 219 5.92 -19.37 11.83
N GLN A 220 7.06 -18.67 11.85
CA GLN A 220 8.18 -19.04 12.71
C GLN A 220 8.08 -18.24 14.01
N ARG A 221 8.05 -18.96 15.14
CA ARG A 221 8.11 -18.35 16.46
C ARG A 221 9.55 -17.88 16.68
N VAL A 222 9.76 -16.57 16.75
CA VAL A 222 11.10 -15.98 16.81
C VAL A 222 11.80 -16.29 18.15
N GLN A 223 11.09 -16.72 19.22
CA GLN A 223 11.71 -17.36 20.42
C GLN A 223 10.74 -17.85 21.54
N ARG A 224 11.11 -18.93 22.26
CA ARG A 224 10.81 -19.25 23.70
C ARG A 224 11.69 -20.42 24.22
N PRO A 225 11.91 -20.61 25.54
CA PRO A 225 12.47 -19.73 26.59
C PRO A 225 13.68 -20.39 27.31
N TYR A 226 14.58 -19.62 27.95
CA TYR A 226 15.33 -20.12 29.12
C TYR A 226 15.79 -18.97 30.03
N LEU A 227 15.20 -18.90 31.22
CA LEU A 227 16.00 -18.81 32.44
C LEU A 227 15.61 -20.03 33.27
N ARG A 228 16.54 -20.96 33.39
CA ARG A 228 16.53 -21.99 34.44
C ARG A 228 17.22 -21.34 35.63
N GLY A 229 16.56 -21.39 36.79
CA GLY A 229 17.14 -20.98 38.08
C GLY A 229 17.02 -19.49 38.35
#